data_AF-W9BSQ5-F1
#
_entry.id   AF-W9BSQ5-F1
#
_cell.length_a   1.000
_cell.length_b   1.000
_cell.length_c   1.000
_cell.angle_alpha   90.00
_cell.angle_beta   90.00
_cell.angle_gamma   90.00
#
_symmetry.space_group_name_H-M   'P 1'
#
loop_
_entity.id
_entity.type
_entity.pdbx_description
1 polymer ?
#
loop_
_entity_poly.entity_id
_entity_poly.type
_entity_poly.pdbx_seq_one_letter_code
_entity_poly.pdbx_strand_id
1 'polypeptide(L)'
;MMLSAPKFKSRLPWAFEEDIDTNFQELNEGLKVVRRQIGDETYARLVEMSDRMRAHFEADPDDKTEDGIKGRELIDEMIDILHASRRRKSPRKMG
;
A
#
# COMPACT_ATOMS: atom_id res chain seq x y z
N MET A 1 -20.44 9.24 -11.94
CA MET A 1 -19.85 8.30 -12.91
C MET A 1 -18.90 7.43 -12.13
N MET A 2 -19.22 6.14 -12.05
CA MET A 2 -18.50 5.15 -11.24
C MET A 2 -17.42 4.59 -12.16
N LEU A 3 -16.19 5.09 -12.03
CA LEU A 3 -15.04 4.54 -12.74
C LEU A 3 -14.82 3.15 -12.14
N SER A 4 -15.25 2.12 -12.86
CA SER A 4 -15.02 0.73 -12.49
C SER A 4 -13.51 0.58 -12.41
N ALA A 5 -13.00 0.40 -11.21
CA ALA A 5 -11.59 0.40 -10.96
C ALA A 5 -10.95 -0.90 -11.49
N PRO A 6 -9.61 -0.95 -11.66
CA PRO A 6 -8.91 -2.11 -12.22
C PRO A 6 -9.28 -3.37 -11.44
N LYS A 7 -9.97 -4.31 -12.08
CA LYS A 7 -10.29 -5.59 -11.45
C LYS A 7 -9.00 -6.40 -11.30
N PHE A 8 -8.44 -6.45 -10.10
CA PHE A 8 -7.41 -7.42 -9.73
C PHE A 8 -8.04 -8.81 -9.78
N LYS A 9 -8.02 -9.45 -10.94
CA LYS A 9 -8.52 -10.83 -11.09
C LYS A 9 -7.58 -11.77 -10.35
N SER A 10 -7.95 -12.14 -9.13
CA SER A 10 -7.32 -13.25 -8.45
C SER A 10 -7.43 -14.51 -9.31
N ARG A 11 -6.31 -15.25 -9.42
CA ARG A 11 -6.16 -16.43 -10.29
C ARG A 11 -6.89 -17.67 -9.77
N LEU A 12 -7.58 -17.55 -8.63
CA LEU A 12 -8.22 -18.66 -7.93
C LEU A 12 -9.75 -18.65 -8.15
N PRO A 13 -10.38 -19.81 -8.46
CA PRO A 13 -11.81 -19.88 -8.78
C PRO A 13 -12.76 -19.62 -7.59
N TRP A 14 -12.23 -19.44 -6.37
CA TRP A 14 -12.98 -19.08 -5.15
C TRP A 14 -12.50 -17.77 -4.53
N ALA A 15 -11.55 -17.08 -5.15
CA ALA A 15 -11.14 -15.78 -4.66
C ALA A 15 -12.24 -14.77 -5.02
N PHE A 16 -12.73 -14.10 -3.99
CA PHE A 16 -13.54 -12.90 -4.17
C PHE A 16 -12.81 -11.95 -5.12
N GLU A 17 -13.53 -11.31 -6.04
CA GLU A 17 -12.98 -10.20 -6.82
C GLU A 17 -12.59 -9.12 -5.79
N GLU A 18 -11.33 -9.07 -5.40
CA GLU A 18 -10.79 -7.97 -4.61
C GLU A 18 -10.60 -6.82 -5.58
N ASP A 19 -11.49 -5.84 -5.48
CA ASP A 19 -11.31 -4.57 -6.20
C ASP A 19 -10.19 -3.78 -5.54
N ILE A 20 -9.58 -2.88 -6.32
CA ILE A 20 -8.59 -1.94 -5.83
C ILE A 20 -9.15 -1.19 -4.60
N ASP A 21 -10.43 -0.82 -4.61
CA ASP A 21 -11.06 -0.09 -3.51
C ASP A 21 -10.97 -0.84 -2.18
N THR A 22 -11.26 -2.14 -2.19
CA THR A 22 -11.21 -2.99 -0.98
C THR A 22 -9.77 -3.08 -0.46
N ASN A 23 -8.81 -3.36 -1.33
CA ASN A 23 -7.40 -3.48 -0.95
C ASN A 23 -6.82 -2.17 -0.39
N PHE A 24 -7.19 -1.04 -0.98
CA PHE A 24 -6.76 0.28 -0.50
C PHE A 24 -7.39 0.65 0.84
N GLN A 25 -8.67 0.29 1.03
CA GLN A 25 -9.33 0.47 2.32
C GLN A 25 -8.63 -0.34 3.40
N GLU A 26 -8.35 -1.62 3.15
CA GLU A 26 -7.65 -2.48 4.11
C GLU A 26 -6.23 -1.98 4.42
N LEU A 27 -5.49 -1.50 3.43
CA LEU A 27 -4.19 -0.88 3.63
C LEU A 27 -4.28 0.34 4.56
N ASN A 28 -5.21 1.26 4.29
CA ASN A 28 -5.37 2.47 5.09
C ASN A 28 -5.83 2.17 6.52
N GLU A 29 -6.72 1.19 6.72
CA GLU A 29 -7.08 0.74 8.07
C GLU A 29 -5.89 0.08 8.79
N GLY A 30 -5.09 -0.74 8.09
CA GLY A 30 -3.86 -1.32 8.61
C GLY A 30 -2.86 -0.26 9.06
N LEU A 31 -2.67 0.81 8.28
CA LEU A 31 -1.82 1.95 8.64
C LEU A 31 -2.29 2.66 9.91
N LYS A 32 -3.61 2.82 10.10
CA LYS A 32 -4.17 3.40 11.33
C LYS A 32 -3.84 2.57 12.56
N VAL A 33 -3.91 1.23 12.46
CA VAL A 33 -3.57 0.31 13.55
C VAL A 33 -2.11 0.46 13.98
N VAL A 34 -1.19 0.61 13.02
CA VAL A 34 0.24 0.74 13.31
C VAL A 34 0.70 2.17 13.56
N ARG A 35 -0.16 3.19 13.40
CA ARG A 35 0.15 4.62 13.56
C ARG A 35 0.89 4.92 14.87
N ARG A 36 0.41 4.40 16.00
CA ARG A 36 1.08 4.58 17.31
C ARG A 36 2.49 3.97 17.35
N GLN A 37 2.76 2.95 16.53
CA GLN A 37 4.06 2.30 16.47
C GLN A 37 5.05 3.06 15.60
N ILE A 38 4.61 3.62 14.47
CA ILE A 38 5.46 4.28 13.49
C ILE A 38 5.59 5.80 13.68
N GLY A 39 4.66 6.40 14.43
CA GLY A 39 4.61 7.85 14.66
C GLY A 39 3.83 8.61 13.59
N ASP A 40 3.32 9.79 13.95
CA ASP A 40 2.41 10.57 13.11
C ASP A 40 3.03 11.03 11.79
N GLU A 41 4.30 11.43 11.78
CA GLU A 41 5.01 11.85 10.57
C GLU A 41 5.15 10.71 9.56
N THR A 42 5.53 9.51 10.05
CA THR A 42 5.71 8.34 9.19
C THR A 42 4.36 7.83 8.69
N TYR A 43 3.34 7.86 9.56
CA TYR A 43 1.96 7.55 9.17
C TYR A 43 1.47 8.49 8.06
N ALA A 44 1.63 9.81 8.20
CA ALA A 44 1.20 10.76 7.19
C ALA A 44 1.87 10.52 5.84
N ARG A 45 3.19 10.22 5.84
CA ARG A 45 3.93 9.84 4.62
C ARG A 45 3.38 8.57 3.99
N LEU A 46 3.10 7.52 4.77
CA LEU A 46 2.57 6.26 4.24
C LEU A 46 1.15 6.42 3.66
N VAL A 47 0.31 7.29 4.24
CA VAL A 47 -1.01 7.61 3.67
C VAL A 47 -0.86 8.34 2.33
N GLU A 48 0.02 9.33 2.24
CA GLU A 48 0.27 10.04 0.97
C GLU A 48 0.80 9.08 -0.12
N MET A 49 1.70 8.16 0.26
CA MET A 49 2.20 7.13 -0.65
C MET A 49 1.11 6.15 -1.09
N SER A 50 0.20 5.78 -0.18
CA SER A 50 -1.00 5.00 -0.51
C SER A 50 -1.85 5.74 -1.54
N ASP A 51 -2.17 7.02 -1.34
CA ASP A 51 -2.98 7.78 -2.30
C ASP A 51 -2.31 7.88 -3.69
N ARG A 52 -0.98 8.06 -3.74
CA ARG A 52 -0.22 8.07 -5.00
C ARG A 52 -0.22 6.70 -5.68
N MET A 53 -0.06 5.63 -4.91
CA MET A 53 -0.12 4.25 -5.40
C MET A 53 -1.48 3.99 -6.07
N ARG A 54 -2.57 4.47 -5.46
CA ARG A 54 -3.93 4.36 -6.01
C ARG A 54 -4.03 5.02 -7.38
N ALA A 55 -3.55 6.25 -7.48
CA ALA A 55 -3.59 7.00 -8.72
C ALA A 55 -2.82 6.29 -9.85
N HIS A 56 -1.68 5.65 -9.55
CA HIS A 56 -0.91 4.90 -10.54
C HIS A 56 -1.68 3.66 -11.06
N PHE A 57 -2.31 2.90 -10.18
CA PHE A 57 -3.11 1.75 -10.60
C PHE A 57 -4.42 2.16 -11.30
N GLU A 58 -5.08 3.24 -10.88
CA GLU A 58 -6.26 3.78 -11.56
C GLU A 58 -5.92 4.34 -12.95
N ALA A 59 -4.70 4.86 -13.14
CA ALA A 59 -4.21 5.33 -14.43
C ALA A 59 -3.89 4.18 -15.41
N ASP A 60 -3.71 2.96 -14.91
CA ASP A 60 -3.38 1.79 -15.73
C ASP A 60 -4.29 0.57 -15.47
N PRO A 61 -5.58 0.66 -15.81
CA PRO A 61 -6.54 -0.39 -15.50
C PRO A 61 -6.35 -1.69 -16.30
N ASP A 62 -5.61 -1.64 -17.40
CA ASP A 62 -5.37 -2.78 -18.30
C ASP A 62 -3.94 -3.35 -18.21
N ASP A 63 -3.09 -2.85 -17.29
CA ASP A 63 -1.66 -3.22 -17.20
C ASP A 63 -0.94 -3.05 -18.55
N LYS A 64 -1.23 -1.94 -19.24
CA LYS A 64 -0.70 -1.62 -20.57
C LYS A 64 0.34 -0.50 -20.52
N THR A 65 0.52 0.12 -19.37
CA THR A 65 1.51 1.18 -19.16
C THR A 65 2.54 0.75 -18.12
N GLU A 66 3.54 1.59 -17.88
CA GLU A 66 4.50 1.38 -16.81
C GLU A 66 3.98 1.91 -15.44
N ASP A 67 2.77 2.46 -15.38
CA ASP A 67 2.21 2.98 -14.13
C ASP A 67 1.85 1.87 -13.13
N GLY A 68 1.48 0.67 -13.60
CA GLY A 68 1.38 -0.50 -12.73
C GLY A 68 2.70 -0.86 -12.03
N ILE A 69 3.85 -0.62 -12.69
CA ILE A 69 5.19 -0.82 -12.12
C ILE A 69 5.45 0.23 -11.03
N LYS A 70 5.17 1.51 -11.29
CA LYS A 70 5.33 2.60 -10.30
C LYS A 70 4.47 2.40 -9.06
N GLY A 71 3.23 1.91 -9.23
CA GLY A 71 2.37 1.53 -8.13
C GLY A 71 3.03 0.44 -7.26
N ARG A 72 3.70 -0.52 -7.89
CA ARG A 72 4.40 -1.61 -7.20
C ARG A 72 5.69 -1.17 -6.51
N GLU A 73 6.46 -0.28 -7.11
CA GLU A 73 7.64 0.33 -6.48
C GLU A 73 7.25 1.11 -5.21
N LEU A 74 6.10 1.80 -5.22
CA LEU A 74 5.58 2.47 -4.02
C LEU A 74 5.25 1.48 -2.90
N ILE A 75 4.71 0.29 -3.21
CA ILE A 75 4.47 -0.76 -2.22
C ILE A 75 5.80 -1.18 -1.56
N ASP A 76 6.83 -1.42 -2.36
CA ASP A 76 8.13 -1.84 -1.86
C ASP A 76 8.75 -0.75 -0.95
N GLU A 77 8.67 0.53 -1.34
CA GLU A 77 9.15 1.65 -0.51
C GLU A 77 8.37 1.75 0.81
N MET A 78 7.04 1.57 0.78
CA MET A 78 6.21 1.56 1.99
C MET A 78 6.61 0.43 2.95
N ILE A 79 6.89 -0.77 2.43
CA ILE A 79 7.36 -1.92 3.23
C ILE A 79 8.70 -1.60 3.89
N ASP A 80 9.63 -1.00 3.14
CA ASP A 80 10.94 -0.62 3.68
C ASP A 80 10.84 0.41 4.82
N ILE A 81 9.96 1.41 4.68
CA ILE A 81 9.68 2.39 5.73
C ILE A 81 9.12 1.71 6.99
N LEU A 82 8.18 0.77 6.83
CA LEU A 82 7.62 0.00 7.95
C LEU A 82 8.69 -0.86 8.64
N HIS A 83 9.55 -1.52 7.86
CA HIS A 83 10.66 -2.33 8.38
C HIS A 83 11.70 -1.48 9.12
N ALA A 84 12.05 -0.31 8.58
CA ALA A 84 12.97 0.63 9.22
C ALA A 84 12.39 1.17 10.55
N SER A 85 11.08 1.45 10.58
CA SER A 85 10.37 1.93 11.77
C SER A 85 10.35 0.90 12.90
N ARG A 86 10.23 -0.40 12.56
CA ARG A 86 10.39 -1.50 13.51
C ARG A 86 11.82 -1.61 14.05
N ARG A 87 12.84 -1.47 13.19
CA ARG A 87 14.25 -1.58 13.59
C ARG A 87 14.71 -0.47 14.54
N ARG A 88 14.21 0.76 14.37
CA ARG A 88 14.55 1.89 15.27
C ARG A 88 14.11 1.68 16.72
N LYS A 89 13.12 0.83 16.98
CA LYS A 89 12.63 0.55 18.35
C LYS A 89 13.39 -0.53 19.12
N SER A 90 14.23 -1.31 18.46
CA SER A 90 15.12 -2.24 19.16
C SER A 90 16.47 -1.55 19.38
N PRO A 91 16.76 -1.00 20.57
CA PRO A 91 18.15 -0.72 20.91
C PRO A 91 18.88 -2.06 20.85
N ARG A 92 19.93 -2.14 20.01
CA ARG A 92 20.92 -3.21 20.15
C ARG A 92 21.39 -3.14 21.60
N LYS A 93 21.05 -4.12 22.44
CA LYS A 93 21.82 -4.39 23.65
C LYS A 93 23.21 -4.77 23.16
N MET A 94 24.09 -3.79 23.05
CA MET A 94 25.52 -4.01 23.03
C MET A 94 25.87 -4.38 24.48
N GLY A 95 25.91 -5.68 24.74
CA GLY A 95 26.55 -6.25 25.93
C GLY A 95 28.04 -6.38 25.72
#